data_AF-A0A0C9Y5H9-F1
#
_entry.id   AF-A0A0C9Y5H9-F1
#
_cell.length_a   1.000
_cell.length_b   1.000
_cell.length_c   1.000
_cell.angle_alpha   90.00
_cell.angle_beta   90.00
_cell.angle_gamma   90.00
#
_symmetry.space_group_name_H-M   'P 1'
#
loop_
_entity.id
_entity.type
_entity.pdbx_description
1 polymer ?
#
loop_
_entity_poly.entity_id
_entity_poly.type
_entity_poly.pdbx_seq_one_letter_code
_entity_poly.pdbx_strand_id
1 'polypeptide(L)'
;MSKLDLKKAIKQEEAYLRLVHPTPDDIPGCISLFDTYLSCSVIRSQMKSLYRYGERPECASKLEDFKFCLTLKSMHPEEQYEAWIRRRAEWWAGRRLNKSSEDVWDIREEPLKQFPIPITDEQLGRTPLE
;
A
#
# COMPACT_ATOMS: atom_id res chain seq x y z
N MET A 1 15.36 -6.21 -10.45
CA MET A 1 15.25 -5.90 -9.00
C MET A 1 16.12 -6.87 -8.23
N SER A 2 16.97 -6.38 -7.32
CA SER A 2 17.84 -7.26 -6.55
C SER A 2 17.07 -7.91 -5.40
N LYS A 3 17.30 -9.20 -5.11
CA LYS A 3 16.69 -9.88 -3.96
C LYS A 3 17.10 -9.26 -2.62
N LEU A 4 18.20 -8.50 -2.61
CA LEU A 4 18.74 -7.83 -1.43
C LEU A 4 17.86 -6.63 -1.03
N ASP A 5 17.34 -5.88 -2.02
CA ASP A 5 16.46 -4.73 -1.76
C ASP A 5 15.13 -5.14 -1.17
N LEU A 6 14.55 -6.26 -1.64
CA LEU A 6 13.30 -6.80 -1.11
C LEU A 6 13.42 -7.18 0.36
N LYS A 7 14.48 -7.90 0.75
CA LYS A 7 14.69 -8.30 2.15
C LYS A 7 14.87 -7.09 3.06
N LYS A 8 15.59 -6.06 2.59
CA LYS A 8 15.78 -4.82 3.34
C LYS A 8 14.45 -4.09 3.53
N ALA A 9 13.63 -4.00 2.49
CA ALA A 9 12.31 -3.39 2.55
C ALA A 9 11.40 -4.14 3.53
N ILE A 10 11.33 -5.47 3.45
CA ILE A 10 10.53 -6.29 4.38
C ILE A 10 10.93 -6.01 5.83
N LYS A 11 12.22 -6.02 6.16
CA LYS A 11 12.69 -5.74 7.53
C LYS A 11 12.29 -4.34 8.02
N GLN A 12 12.32 -3.35 7.13
CA GLN A 12 11.88 -1.99 7.46
C GLN A 12 10.37 -1.94 7.71
N GLU A 13 9.57 -2.61 6.87
CA GLU A 13 8.11 -2.66 7.02
C GLU A 13 7.71 -3.45 8.28
N GLU A 14 8.40 -4.55 8.62
CA GLU A 14 8.19 -5.27 9.89
C GLU A 14 8.45 -4.37 11.10
N ALA A 15 9.56 -3.63 11.10
CA ALA A 15 9.90 -2.71 12.18
C ALA A 15 8.83 -1.60 12.33
N TYR A 16 8.33 -1.07 11.21
CA TYR A 16 7.26 -0.09 11.21
C TYR A 16 5.94 -0.68 11.71
N LEU A 17 5.54 -1.85 11.21
CA LEU A 17 4.28 -2.49 11.58
C LEU A 17 4.23 -2.85 13.08
N ARG A 18 5.34 -3.25 13.67
CA ARG A 18 5.44 -3.49 15.13
C ARG A 18 5.27 -2.23 15.97
N LEU A 19 5.60 -1.05 15.43
CA LEU A 19 5.34 0.23 16.10
C LEU A 19 3.88 0.64 15.99
N VAL A 20 3.24 0.36 14.85
CA VAL A 20 1.82 0.71 14.60
C VAL A 20 0.86 -0.25 15.30
N HIS A 21 1.21 -1.54 15.35
CA HIS A 21 0.43 -2.60 15.97
C HIS A 21 1.26 -3.25 17.08
N PRO A 22 1.37 -2.64 18.26
CA PRO A 22 2.23 -3.16 19.33
C PRO A 22 1.67 -4.43 19.99
N THR A 23 0.36 -4.67 19.95
CA THR A 23 -0.27 -5.79 20.65
C THR A 23 -0.93 -6.79 19.69
N PRO A 24 -1.10 -8.06 20.10
CA PRO A 24 -1.84 -9.05 19.32
C PRO A 24 -3.32 -8.68 19.08
N ASP A 25 -3.91 -7.90 19.99
CA ASP A 25 -5.31 -7.45 19.90
C ASP A 25 -5.52 -6.38 18.81
N ASP A 26 -4.45 -5.73 18.34
CA ASP A 26 -4.50 -4.74 17.26
C ASP A 26 -4.71 -5.38 15.87
N ILE A 27 -4.67 -6.71 15.78
CA ILE A 27 -4.84 -7.45 14.54
C ILE A 27 -6.33 -7.56 14.18
N PRO A 28 -6.72 -7.29 12.93
CA PRO A 28 -8.10 -7.44 12.50
C PRO A 28 -8.60 -8.88 12.64
N GLY A 29 -9.71 -9.07 13.35
CA GLY A 29 -10.37 -10.37 13.46
C GLY A 29 -10.94 -10.86 12.12
N CYS A 30 -11.13 -12.18 11.97
CA CYS A 30 -11.50 -12.76 10.67
C CYS A 30 -12.86 -12.27 10.12
N ILE A 31 -13.82 -11.93 10.98
CA ILE A 31 -15.10 -11.35 10.54
C ILE A 31 -14.89 -9.97 9.89
N SER A 32 -13.99 -9.14 10.44
CA SER A 32 -13.68 -7.83 9.86
C SER A 32 -13.04 -7.96 8.46
N LEU A 33 -12.20 -8.98 8.26
CA LEU A 33 -11.61 -9.28 6.96
C LEU A 33 -12.64 -9.84 5.98
N PHE A 34 -13.59 -10.63 6.47
CA PHE A 34 -14.73 -11.10 5.68
C PHE A 34 -15.64 -9.95 5.22
N ASP A 35 -15.97 -9.02 6.12
CA ASP A 35 -16.74 -7.82 5.78
C ASP A 35 -15.99 -6.94 4.75
N THR A 36 -14.66 -6.85 4.88
CA THR A 36 -13.81 -6.17 3.89
C THR A 36 -13.88 -6.84 2.52
N TYR A 37 -13.88 -8.17 2.47
CA TYR A 37 -14.07 -8.91 1.21
C TYR A 37 -15.49 -8.71 0.63
N LEU A 38 -16.54 -8.80 1.45
CA LEU A 38 -17.91 -8.62 1.01
C LEU A 38 -18.16 -7.20 0.48
N SER A 39 -17.67 -6.17 1.18
CA SER A 39 -17.79 -4.78 0.76
C SER A 39 -17.12 -4.51 -0.60
N CYS A 40 -16.08 -5.26 -0.95
CA CYS A 40 -15.51 -5.23 -2.30
C CYS A 40 -16.42 -5.95 -3.30
N SER A 41 -16.87 -7.16 -2.96
CA SER A 41 -17.58 -8.08 -3.86
C SER A 41 -19.04 -7.71 -4.15
N VAL A 42 -19.66 -6.86 -3.31
CA VAL A 42 -21.07 -6.46 -3.50
C VAL A 42 -21.28 -5.71 -4.80
N ILE A 43 -22.44 -5.93 -5.44
CA ILE A 43 -22.80 -5.39 -6.77
C ILE A 43 -22.61 -3.87 -6.84
N ARG A 44 -22.93 -3.14 -5.77
CA ARG A 44 -22.77 -1.68 -5.72
C ARG A 44 -21.31 -1.25 -5.93
N SER A 45 -20.36 -1.94 -5.31
CA SER A 45 -18.93 -1.69 -5.47
C SER A 45 -18.47 -2.07 -6.88
N GLN A 46 -18.88 -3.25 -7.35
CA GLN A 46 -18.59 -3.72 -8.71
C GLN A 46 -19.03 -2.71 -9.78
N MET A 47 -20.26 -2.20 -9.68
CA MET A 47 -20.82 -1.23 -10.64
C MET A 47 -20.09 0.11 -10.58
N LYS A 48 -19.76 0.59 -9.38
CA LYS A 48 -19.01 1.84 -9.20
C LYS A 48 -17.61 1.76 -9.81
N SER A 49 -16.91 0.65 -9.63
CA SER A 49 -15.60 0.41 -10.26
C SER A 49 -15.73 0.36 -11.77
N LEU A 50 -16.72 -0.38 -12.29
CA LEU A 50 -16.96 -0.50 -13.73
C LEU A 50 -17.25 0.87 -14.37
N TYR A 51 -18.05 1.70 -13.72
CA TYR A 51 -18.33 3.06 -14.18
C TYR A 51 -17.08 3.97 -14.18
N ARG A 52 -16.21 3.86 -13.17
CA ARG A 52 -15.04 4.74 -13.01
C ARG A 52 -13.82 4.32 -13.82
N TYR A 53 -13.55 3.02 -13.87
CA TYR A 53 -12.30 2.45 -14.38
C TYR A 53 -12.52 1.51 -15.57
N GLY A 54 -13.76 1.17 -15.90
CA GLY A 54 -14.07 0.24 -17.00
C GLY A 54 -13.85 -1.25 -16.65
N GLU A 55 -13.45 -1.54 -15.41
CA GLU A 55 -13.18 -2.90 -14.94
C GLU A 55 -13.81 -3.17 -13.58
N ARG A 56 -14.06 -4.46 -13.31
CA ARG A 56 -14.50 -4.92 -11.98
C ARG A 56 -13.30 -4.86 -11.02
N PRO A 57 -13.52 -4.53 -9.75
CA PRO A 57 -12.43 -4.45 -8.79
C PRO A 57 -11.89 -5.86 -8.51
N GLU A 58 -10.59 -5.93 -8.28
CA GLU A 58 -9.91 -7.17 -7.92
C GLU A 58 -10.07 -7.47 -6.41
N CYS A 59 -11.07 -8.28 -6.07
CA CYS A 59 -11.36 -8.63 -4.68
C CYS A 59 -10.63 -9.90 -4.17
N ALA A 60 -9.86 -10.58 -5.03
CA ALA A 60 -9.19 -11.84 -4.71
C ALA A 60 -8.23 -11.71 -3.52
N SER A 61 -7.42 -10.64 -3.49
CA SER A 61 -6.48 -10.37 -2.39
C SER A 61 -7.18 -10.27 -1.02
N LYS A 62 -8.39 -9.70 -0.96
CA LYS A 62 -9.18 -9.60 0.28
C LYS A 62 -9.70 -10.96 0.73
N LEU A 63 -10.09 -11.81 -0.21
CA LEU A 63 -10.49 -13.18 0.09
C LEU A 63 -9.31 -14.01 0.62
N GLU A 64 -8.11 -13.81 0.08
CA GLU A 64 -6.89 -14.46 0.56
C GLU A 64 -6.53 -14.04 1.98
N ASP A 65 -6.72 -12.76 2.34
CA ASP A 65 -6.51 -12.27 3.70
C ASP A 65 -7.50 -12.93 4.68
N PHE A 66 -8.78 -13.07 4.28
CA PHE A 66 -9.76 -13.81 5.07
C PHE A 66 -9.37 -15.29 5.25
N LYS A 67 -9.01 -15.98 4.16
CA LYS A 67 -8.57 -17.39 4.22
C LYS A 67 -7.37 -17.56 5.13
N PHE A 68 -6.41 -16.64 5.06
CA PHE A 68 -5.24 -16.67 5.93
C PHE A 68 -5.59 -16.50 7.39
N CYS A 69 -6.50 -15.58 7.73
CA CYS A 69 -6.98 -15.45 9.09
C CYS A 69 -7.58 -16.75 9.63
N LEU A 70 -8.33 -17.49 8.80
CA LEU A 70 -8.85 -18.80 9.19
C LEU A 70 -7.74 -19.82 9.49
N THR A 71 -6.62 -19.77 8.73
CA THR A 71 -5.46 -20.65 8.99
C THR A 71 -4.69 -20.29 10.27
N LEU A 72 -4.75 -19.03 10.71
CA LEU A 72 -4.09 -18.57 11.93
C LEU A 72 -4.85 -18.96 13.20
N LYS A 73 -6.16 -19.22 13.13
CA LYS A 73 -7.02 -19.45 14.30
C LYS A 73 -6.57 -20.63 15.18
N SER A 74 -5.82 -21.58 14.65
CA SER A 74 -5.27 -22.73 15.40
C SER A 74 -3.95 -22.45 16.12
N MET A 75 -3.32 -21.29 15.89
CA MET A 75 -2.00 -20.94 16.44
C MET A 75 -2.11 -20.17 17.76
N HIS A 76 -1.01 -20.08 18.52
CA HIS A 76 -0.96 -19.23 19.71
C HIS A 76 -1.07 -17.75 19.32
N PRO A 77 -1.70 -16.86 20.13
CA PRO A 77 -1.88 -15.44 19.77
C PRO A 77 -0.59 -14.72 19.35
N GLU A 78 0.55 -15.04 19.97
CA GLU A 78 1.85 -14.47 19.58
C GLU A 78 2.32 -14.97 18.20
N GLU A 79 2.10 -16.24 17.88
CA GLU A 79 2.43 -16.80 16.57
C GLU A 79 1.53 -16.24 15.47
N GLN A 80 0.24 -16.03 15.77
CA GLN A 80 -0.69 -15.35 14.89
C GLN A 80 -0.19 -13.94 14.56
N TYR A 81 0.28 -13.24 15.59
CA TYR A 81 0.81 -11.89 15.47
C TYR A 81 2.03 -11.82 14.58
N GLU A 82 3.04 -12.65 14.83
CA GLU A 82 4.25 -12.69 14.00
C GLU A 82 3.96 -13.09 12.55
N ALA A 83 3.08 -14.08 12.34
CA ALA A 83 2.69 -14.51 11.00
C ALA A 83 1.95 -13.40 10.24
N TRP A 84 1.07 -12.65 10.92
CA TRP A 84 0.35 -11.53 10.33
C TRP A 84 1.28 -10.38 9.97
N ILE A 85 2.15 -9.95 10.90
CA ILE A 85 3.13 -8.87 10.68
C ILE A 85 4.00 -9.19 9.47
N ARG A 86 4.55 -10.41 9.41
CA ARG A 86 5.43 -10.83 8.32
C ARG A 86 4.72 -10.79 6.96
N ARG A 87 3.54 -11.40 6.85
CA ARG A 87 2.76 -11.39 5.59
C ARG A 87 2.42 -9.96 5.17
N ARG A 88 2.08 -9.10 6.14
CA ARG A 88 1.74 -7.71 5.88
C ARG A 88 2.95 -6.89 5.43
N ALA A 89 4.12 -7.14 6.02
CA ALA A 89 5.38 -6.53 5.61
C ALA A 89 5.78 -6.95 4.20
N GLU A 90 5.66 -8.23 3.85
CA GLU A 90 5.91 -8.73 2.49
C GLU A 90 5.01 -8.04 1.46
N TRP A 91 3.72 -7.87 1.78
CA TRP A 91 2.76 -7.18 0.91
C TRP A 91 3.08 -5.69 0.74
N TRP A 92 3.42 -4.98 1.81
CA TRP A 92 3.79 -3.56 1.74
C TRP A 92 5.12 -3.35 1.03
N ALA A 93 6.13 -4.16 1.33
CA ALA A 93 7.42 -4.13 0.64
C ALA A 93 7.26 -4.38 -0.85
N GLY A 94 6.42 -5.35 -1.24
CA GLY A 94 6.07 -5.61 -2.64
C GLY A 94 5.45 -4.39 -3.31
N ARG A 95 4.49 -3.71 -2.66
CA ARG A 95 3.90 -2.48 -3.21
C ARG A 95 4.91 -1.34 -3.31
N ARG A 96 5.73 -1.13 -2.28
CA ARG A 96 6.71 -0.02 -2.24
C ARG A 96 7.78 -0.15 -3.32
N LEU A 97 8.13 -1.39 -3.66
CA LEU A 97 9.12 -1.68 -4.69
C LEU A 97 8.52 -1.81 -6.10
N ASN A 98 7.19 -1.88 -6.21
CA ASN A 98 6.52 -1.71 -7.50
C ASN A 98 6.60 -0.24 -7.95
N LYS A 99 6.30 -0.01 -9.23
CA LYS A 99 6.43 1.30 -9.85
C LYS A 99 5.67 2.37 -9.07
N SER A 100 6.39 3.41 -8.67
CA SER A 100 5.82 4.60 -8.03
C SER A 100 5.31 5.57 -9.10
N SER A 101 4.40 6.46 -8.74
CA SER A 101 4.07 7.61 -9.60
C SER A 101 5.25 8.55 -9.80
N GLU A 102 6.25 8.50 -8.90
CA GLU A 102 7.48 9.28 -9.03
C GLU A 102 8.33 8.80 -10.22
N ASP A 103 8.31 7.50 -10.53
CA ASP A 103 9.04 6.91 -11.66
C ASP A 103 8.53 7.44 -13.02
N VAL A 104 7.35 8.07 -13.07
CA VAL A 104 6.79 8.68 -14.29
C VAL A 104 7.53 9.96 -14.67
N TRP A 105 8.16 10.64 -13.70
CA TRP A 105 8.90 11.88 -13.97
C TRP A 105 10.22 11.61 -14.69
N ASP A 106 10.86 10.47 -14.40
CA ASP A 106 12.09 10.03 -15.06
C ASP A 106 11.89 9.64 -16.52
N ILE A 107 10.64 9.45 -16.97
CA ILE A 107 10.31 9.16 -18.39
C ILE A 107 10.53 10.39 -19.27
N ARG A 108 10.52 11.61 -18.70
CA ARG A 108 10.68 12.85 -19.46
C ARG A 108 12.14 13.30 -19.46
N GLU A 109 12.82 13.06 -20.57
CA GLU A 109 14.20 13.55 -20.77
C GLU A 109 14.25 15.07 -21.03
N GLU A 110 13.18 15.65 -21.59
CA GLU A 110 13.11 17.07 -21.94
C GLU A 110 11.85 17.76 -21.37
N PRO A 111 11.95 19.04 -20.93
CA PRO A 111 10.80 19.86 -20.57
C PRO A 111 9.80 20.03 -21.72
N LEU A 112 8.53 20.28 -21.41
CA LEU A 112 7.53 20.61 -22.43
C LEU A 112 7.92 21.90 -23.16
N LYS A 113 7.80 21.93 -24.49
CA LYS A 113 8.12 23.10 -25.33
C LYS A 113 7.35 24.37 -24.95
N GLN A 114 6.19 24.23 -24.32
CA GLN A 114 5.33 25.32 -23.86
C GLN A 114 5.17 25.31 -22.33
N PHE A 115 6.19 24.86 -21.59
CA PHE A 115 6.13 24.94 -20.13
C PHE A 115 6.13 26.42 -19.70
N PRO A 116 5.20 26.83 -18.80
CA PRO A 116 5.21 28.19 -18.30
C PRO A 116 6.54 28.48 -17.61
N ILE A 117 7.09 29.68 -17.85
CA ILE A 117 8.34 30.10 -17.23
C ILE A 117 8.12 30.11 -15.71
N PRO A 118 8.96 29.40 -14.91
CA PRO A 118 8.82 29.42 -13.47
C PRO A 118 8.94 30.85 -12.96
N ILE A 119 8.04 31.22 -12.05
CA ILE A 119 8.03 32.55 -11.44
C ILE A 119 9.30 32.70 -10.62
N THR A 120 10.08 33.76 -10.86
CA THR A 120 11.31 34.01 -10.09
C THR A 120 10.99 34.50 -8.68
N ASP A 121 11.90 34.31 -7.73
CA ASP A 121 11.72 34.80 -6.34
C ASP A 121 11.52 36.33 -6.30
N GLU A 122 12.14 37.05 -7.24
CA GLU A 122 11.94 38.49 -7.49
C GLU A 122 10.48 38.82 -7.84
N GLN A 123 9.86 38.03 -8.72
CA GLN A 123 8.45 38.19 -9.10
C GLN A 123 7.48 37.83 -7.96
N LEU A 124 7.91 36.98 -7.02
CA LEU A 124 7.16 36.64 -5.82
C LEU A 124 7.35 37.66 -4.68
N GLY A 125 8.17 38.69 -4.88
CA GLY A 125 8.50 39.68 -3.84
C GLY A 125 9.23 39.07 -2.64
N ARG A 126 9.85 37.89 -2.79
CA ARG A 126 10.64 37.26 -1.74
C ARG A 126 12.07 37.78 -1.87
N THR A 127 12.50 38.58 -0.91
CA THR A 127 13.91 38.93 -0.77
C THR A 127 14.73 37.66 -0.51
N PRO A 128 15.88 37.47 -1.18
CA PRO A 128 16.81 36.39 -0.84
C PRO A 128 17.14 36.44 0.65
N LEU A 129 17.10 35.29 1.31
CA LEU A 129 17.58 35.18 2.69
C LEU A 129 19.11 35.32 2.65
N GLU A 130 19.61 36.41 3.26
CA GLU A 130 21.04 36.60 3.59
C GLU A 130 21.55 35.55 4.60
#